data_AF-A0AAV1Y8M7-F1
#
_entry.id   AF-A0AAV1Y8M7-F1
#
_cell.length_a   1.000
_cell.length_b   1.000
_cell.length_c   1.000
_cell.angle_alpha   90.00
_cell.angle_beta   90.00
_cell.angle_gamma   90.00
#
_symmetry.space_group_name_H-M   'P 1'
#
loop_
_entity.id
_entity.type
_entity.pdbx_description
1 polymer ?
#
loop_
_entity_poly.entity_id
_entity_poly.type
_entity_poly.pdbx_seq_one_letter_code
_entity_poly.pdbx_strand_id
1 'polypeptide(L)'
;MSAVTVAAPVAAAGFVGLNSNRSNLYPGIRSIQWNKKIASNGSKTHCSMKRLNPINKKKFKTLSYLPPLSDDSSAKQIDNMLQKGWIPCIEFDEVSLRY
;
A
#
# COMPACT_ATOMS: atom_id res chain seq x y z
N MET A 1 23.17 23.72 59.30
CA MET A 1 21.95 24.40 58.83
C MET A 1 22.32 25.06 57.51
N SER A 2 21.72 24.85 56.34
CA SER A 2 20.56 24.09 55.88
C SER A 2 20.74 23.88 54.37
N ALA A 3 20.01 22.92 53.79
CA ALA A 3 20.08 22.55 52.39
C ALA A 3 19.67 23.68 51.43
N VAL A 4 20.38 23.80 50.32
CA VAL A 4 19.90 24.51 49.12
C VAL A 4 19.98 23.54 47.95
N THR A 5 18.83 23.02 47.55
CA THR A 5 18.61 22.33 46.29
C THR A 5 18.45 23.37 45.18
N VAL A 6 19.25 23.26 44.11
CA VAL A 6 18.96 23.92 42.84
C VAL A 6 19.06 22.86 41.74
N ALA A 7 17.93 22.63 41.08
CA ALA A 7 17.73 21.59 40.08
C ALA A 7 18.63 21.80 38.85
N ALA A 8 19.19 20.72 38.32
CA ALA A 8 19.87 20.74 37.02
C ALA A 8 18.84 21.05 35.91
N PRO A 9 19.17 21.90 34.92
CA PRO A 9 18.26 22.13 33.80
C PRO A 9 18.17 20.84 32.98
N VAL A 10 17.01 20.20 32.98
CA VAL A 10 16.68 19.15 32.01
C VAL A 10 16.59 19.83 30.65
N ALA A 11 17.56 19.54 29.77
CA ALA A 11 17.52 19.96 28.37
C ALA A 11 16.40 19.20 27.65
N ALA A 12 15.17 19.68 27.78
CA ALA A 12 14.07 19.21 26.96
C ALA A 12 14.23 19.84 25.56
N ALA A 13 14.58 19.03 24.57
CA ALA A 13 14.41 19.40 23.18
C ALA A 13 12.90 19.60 22.93
N GLY A 14 12.46 20.86 22.82
CA GLY A 14 11.08 21.20 22.49
C GLY A 14 10.77 20.74 21.07
N PHE A 15 10.14 19.58 20.93
CA PHE A 15 9.59 19.13 19.66
C PHE A 15 8.11 19.48 19.62
N VAL A 16 7.74 20.42 18.74
CA VAL A 16 6.35 20.65 18.35
C VAL A 16 6.18 20.07 16.95
N GLY A 17 5.89 18.77 16.88
CA GLY A 17 5.65 18.05 15.62
C GLY A 17 6.87 17.91 14.70
N LEU A 18 6.68 17.25 13.55
CA LEU A 18 7.72 16.86 12.57
C LEU A 18 8.44 18.01 11.84
N ASN A 19 8.37 19.24 12.34
CA ASN A 19 9.00 20.39 11.70
C ASN A 19 10.02 21.06 12.63
N SER A 20 11.29 21.03 12.24
CA SER A 20 12.37 21.63 13.02
C SER A 20 12.46 23.13 12.72
N ASN A 21 12.03 23.98 13.66
CA ASN A 21 12.26 25.44 13.55
C ASN A 21 13.76 25.74 13.73
N ARG A 22 14.46 25.93 12.62
CA ARG A 22 15.91 26.24 12.56
C ARG A 22 16.28 27.65 13.04
N SER A 23 15.33 28.45 13.49
CA SER A 23 15.55 29.87 13.83
C SER A 23 16.12 30.12 15.23
N ASN A 24 16.28 29.08 16.09
CA ASN A 24 16.78 29.25 17.46
C ASN A 24 18.15 28.58 17.74
N LEU A 25 18.96 28.34 16.70
CA LEU A 25 20.35 27.94 16.89
C LEU A 25 21.25 29.18 16.83
N TYR A 26 21.92 29.46 17.94
CA TYR A 26 22.79 30.61 18.22
C TYR A 26 23.72 31.04 17.07
N PRO A 27 24.07 32.34 16.98
CA PRO A 27 24.92 32.87 15.92
C PRO A 27 26.38 32.58 16.23
N GLY A 28 27.10 31.92 15.33
CA GLY A 28 28.52 31.73 15.53
C GLY A 28 29.24 30.84 14.53
N ILE A 29 29.91 31.51 13.59
CA ILE A 29 31.22 31.10 13.03
C ILE A 29 31.20 30.09 11.87
N ARG A 30 31.42 30.70 10.69
CA ARG A 30 32.22 30.29 9.52
C ARG A 30 31.73 29.15 8.61
N SER A 31 31.59 29.53 7.35
CA SER A 31 31.32 28.74 6.15
C SER A 31 32.20 27.50 6.03
N ILE A 32 31.57 26.33 6.09
CA ILE A 32 32.12 25.12 5.48
C ILE A 32 31.41 24.98 4.14
N GLN A 33 32.08 25.39 3.07
CA GLN A 33 31.60 25.18 1.69
C GLN A 33 31.64 23.67 1.42
N TRP A 34 30.58 22.98 1.83
CA TRP A 34 30.41 21.56 1.61
C TRP A 34 30.00 21.35 0.15
N ASN A 35 30.98 21.16 -0.72
CA ASN A 35 30.74 20.76 -2.11
C ASN A 35 30.29 19.28 -2.14
N LYS A 36 29.02 19.00 -1.77
CA LYS A 36 28.44 17.67 -1.98
C LYS A 36 28.09 17.55 -3.46
N LYS A 37 28.89 16.80 -4.21
CA LYS A 37 28.38 16.18 -5.43
C LYS A 37 27.32 15.17 -4.99
N ILE A 38 26.07 15.62 -4.95
CA ILE A 38 24.92 14.74 -4.71
C ILE A 38 24.80 13.90 -5.97
N ALA A 39 25.39 12.70 -5.95
CA ALA A 39 25.02 11.68 -6.91
C ALA A 39 23.56 11.33 -6.62
N SER A 40 22.64 11.93 -7.37
CA SER A 40 21.25 11.51 -7.40
C SER A 40 21.25 10.16 -8.12
N ASN A 41 21.29 9.06 -7.38
CA ASN A 41 20.65 7.83 -7.85
C ASN A 41 19.13 8.03 -7.68
N GLY A 42 18.60 9.02 -8.41
CA GLY A 42 17.19 9.35 -8.49
C GLY A 42 16.42 8.31 -9.31
N SER A 43 16.70 7.02 -9.09
CA SER A 43 15.79 5.95 -9.48
C SER A 43 14.56 6.13 -8.61
N LYS A 44 13.56 6.87 -9.12
CA LYS A 44 12.25 6.92 -8.48
C LYS A 44 11.75 5.48 -8.41
N THR A 45 11.88 4.85 -7.24
CA THR A 45 11.20 3.59 -6.95
C THR A 45 9.72 3.94 -6.89
N HIS A 46 9.05 3.85 -8.03
CA HIS A 46 7.60 3.90 -8.08
C HIS A 46 7.10 2.67 -7.34
N CYS A 47 6.79 2.81 -6.05
CA CYS A 47 5.99 1.87 -5.30
C CYS A 47 4.62 1.80 -5.98
N SER A 48 4.49 0.90 -6.95
CA SER A 48 3.29 0.77 -7.79
C SER A 48 2.27 -0.10 -7.08
N MET A 49 1.63 0.48 -6.06
CA MET A 49 0.43 -0.09 -5.47
C MET A 49 -0.74 0.09 -6.43
N LYS A 50 -1.32 -1.02 -6.90
CA LYS A 50 -2.53 -0.98 -7.73
C LYS A 50 -3.76 -1.00 -6.81
N ARG A 51 -4.70 -0.08 -7.05
CA ARG A 51 -6.02 -0.09 -6.38
C ARG A 51 -6.99 -0.94 -7.19
N LEU A 52 -7.83 -1.72 -6.49
CA LEU A 52 -8.95 -2.41 -7.12
C LEU A 52 -10.07 -1.41 -7.41
N ASN A 53 -10.60 -1.41 -8.64
CA ASN A 53 -11.77 -0.58 -8.98
C ASN A 53 -13.05 -1.26 -8.45
N PRO A 54 -13.81 -0.61 -7.55
CA PRO A 54 -15.03 -1.20 -6.98
C PRO A 54 -16.23 -1.14 -7.94
N ILE A 55 -16.20 -0.29 -8.96
CA ILE A 55 -17.35 -0.04 -9.85
C ILE A 55 -17.39 -1.08 -10.97
N ASN A 56 -18.57 -1.66 -11.23
CA ASN A 56 -18.84 -2.59 -12.33
C ASN A 56 -17.94 -3.84 -12.37
N LYS A 57 -17.51 -4.34 -11.20
CA LYS A 57 -16.73 -5.59 -11.05
C LYS A 57 -17.54 -6.69 -10.35
N LYS A 58 -18.81 -6.86 -10.71
CA LYS A 58 -19.66 -7.96 -10.20
C LYS A 58 -19.02 -9.31 -10.53
N LYS A 59 -19.15 -10.28 -9.62
CA LYS A 59 -18.50 -11.59 -9.68
C LYS A 59 -19.53 -12.71 -9.55
N PHE A 60 -19.37 -13.74 -10.37
CA PHE A 60 -20.26 -14.90 -10.47
C PHE A 60 -19.67 -16.12 -9.78
N LYS A 61 -19.24 -15.96 -8.52
CA LYS A 61 -18.63 -17.01 -7.70
C LYS A 61 -17.37 -17.62 -8.37
N THR A 62 -17.25 -18.94 -8.38
CA THR A 62 -16.07 -19.69 -8.83
C THR A 62 -15.68 -19.31 -10.27
N LEU A 63 -14.37 -19.19 -10.54
CA LEU A 63 -13.76 -18.81 -11.84
C LEU A 63 -13.99 -17.37 -12.29
N SER A 64 -14.93 -16.62 -11.71
CA SER A 64 -15.23 -15.24 -12.14
C SER A 64 -14.11 -14.19 -11.88
N TYR A 65 -13.07 -14.56 -11.13
CA TYR A 65 -11.87 -13.73 -10.92
C TYR A 65 -10.80 -13.93 -12.00
N LEU A 66 -10.91 -14.99 -12.78
CA LEU A 66 -9.99 -15.30 -13.86
C LEU A 66 -10.34 -14.47 -15.12
N PRO A 67 -9.42 -14.39 -16.09
CA PRO A 67 -9.77 -13.92 -17.44
C PRO A 67 -10.95 -14.73 -18.01
N PRO A 68 -11.72 -14.16 -18.95
CA PRO A 68 -12.76 -14.90 -19.67
C PRO A 68 -12.21 -16.21 -20.20
N LEU A 69 -12.91 -17.31 -19.90
CA LEU A 69 -12.55 -18.64 -20.34
C LEU A 69 -12.71 -18.73 -21.86
N SER A 70 -11.75 -19.34 -22.53
CA SER A 70 -11.89 -19.77 -23.92
C SER A 70 -12.75 -21.02 -24.01
N ASP A 71 -13.31 -21.29 -25.19
CA ASP A 71 -14.13 -22.49 -25.44
C ASP A 71 -13.39 -23.78 -25.06
N ASP A 72 -12.10 -23.88 -25.38
CA ASP A 72 -11.24 -25.02 -25.00
C ASP A 72 -11.14 -25.20 -23.48
N SER A 73 -11.08 -24.11 -22.72
CA SER A 73 -10.98 -24.17 -21.26
C SER A 73 -12.32 -24.50 -20.61
N SER A 74 -13.43 -24.04 -21.20
CA SER A 74 -14.79 -24.42 -20.80
C SER A 74 -15.04 -25.91 -21.05
N ALA A 75 -14.59 -26.45 -22.20
CA ALA A 75 -14.68 -27.87 -22.51
C ALA A 75 -13.93 -28.73 -21.47
N LYS A 76 -12.69 -28.36 -21.12
CA LYS A 76 -11.92 -29.06 -20.07
C LYS A 76 -12.62 -29.07 -18.71
N GLN A 77 -13.35 -28.01 -18.39
CA GLN A 77 -14.11 -27.96 -17.14
C GLN A 77 -15.30 -28.93 -17.18
N ILE A 78 -15.99 -29.03 -18.31
CA ILE A 78 -17.05 -30.02 -18.52
C ILE A 78 -16.46 -31.44 -18.44
N ASP A 79 -15.34 -31.70 -19.11
CA ASP A 79 -14.65 -33.00 -19.04
C ASP A 79 -14.29 -33.38 -17.61
N ASN A 80 -13.84 -32.42 -16.80
CA ASN A 80 -13.55 -32.65 -15.39
C ASN A 80 -14.79 -33.06 -14.58
N MET A 81 -15.95 -32.49 -14.88
CA MET A 81 -17.22 -32.88 -14.25
C MET A 81 -17.60 -34.30 -14.65
N LEU A 82 -17.50 -34.64 -15.94
CA LEU A 82 -17.81 -35.96 -16.47
C LEU A 82 -16.88 -37.05 -15.89
N GLN A 83 -15.58 -36.76 -15.77
CA GLN A 83 -14.61 -37.69 -15.14
C GLN A 83 -14.92 -37.97 -13.67
N LYS A 84 -15.54 -37.02 -12.97
CA LYS A 84 -16.00 -37.20 -11.58
C LYS A 84 -17.37 -37.87 -11.48
N GLY A 85 -18.01 -38.19 -12.60
CA GLY A 85 -19.37 -38.74 -12.64
C GLY A 85 -20.46 -37.71 -12.30
N TRP A 86 -20.17 -36.41 -12.40
CA TRP A 86 -21.15 -35.36 -12.16
C TRP A 86 -21.94 -35.06 -13.43
N ILE A 87 -23.24 -34.79 -13.29
CA ILE A 87 -24.12 -34.43 -14.40
C ILE A 87 -24.13 -32.89 -14.54
N PRO A 88 -23.62 -32.33 -15.65
CA PRO A 88 -23.63 -30.88 -15.86
C PRO A 88 -25.05 -30.36 -16.12
N CYS A 89 -25.31 -29.13 -15.69
CA CYS A 89 -26.59 -28.42 -15.90
C CYS A 89 -26.31 -26.98 -16.37
N ILE A 90 -27.20 -26.43 -17.21
CA ILE A 90 -27.13 -25.06 -17.71
C ILE A 90 -28.31 -24.26 -17.12
N GLU A 91 -28.00 -23.13 -16.49
CA GLU A 91 -28.97 -22.21 -15.90
C GLU A 91 -28.72 -20.79 -16.40
N PHE A 92 -29.79 -19.98 -16.53
CA PHE A 92 -29.72 -18.58 -16.95
C PHE A 92 -30.66 -17.71 -16.11
N ASP A 93 -30.30 -16.44 -15.94
CA ASP A 93 -31.05 -15.44 -15.17
C ASP A 93 -30.93 -14.07 -15.84
N GLU A 94 -32.02 -13.31 -15.89
CA GLU A 94 -32.03 -11.91 -16.35
C GLU A 94 -31.36 -10.98 -15.31
N VAL A 95 -31.47 -11.32 -14.02
CA VAL A 95 -30.93 -10.51 -12.91
C VAL A 95 -29.75 -11.20 -12.26
N SER A 96 -28.56 -10.80 -12.67
CA SER A 96 -27.26 -11.41 -12.32
C SER A 96 -26.86 -11.58 -10.84
N LEU A 97 -27.58 -11.04 -9.84
CA LEU A 97 -27.18 -11.11 -8.43
C LEU A 97 -28.37 -11.26 -7.49
N ARG A 98 -28.15 -12.01 -6.40
CA ARG A 98 -29.06 -12.02 -5.25
C ARG A 98 -29.00 -10.67 -4.53
N TYR A 99 -30.16 -10.23 -4.05
CA TYR A 99 -30.35 -9.04 -3.21
C TYR A 99 -29.91 -9.30 -1.77
#